data_AF-A0A3P0X964-F1
#
_entry.id   AF-A0A3P0X964-F1
#
_cell.length_a   1.000
_cell.length_b   1.000
_cell.length_c   1.000
_cell.angle_alpha   90.00
_cell.angle_beta   90.00
_cell.angle_gamma   90.00
#
_symmetry.space_group_name_H-M   'P 1'
#
loop_
_entity.id
_entity.type
_entity.pdbx_description
1 polymer ?
#
loop_
_entity_poly.entity_id
_entity_poly.type
_entity_poly.pdbx_seq_one_letter_code
_entity_poly.pdbx_strand_id
1 'polypeptide(L)'
;MRVSPDKVNKLAHAIADTLASIDEVDFAEDRDTIRKEARNYLQVLLADEMRIDAAARAKISSQRKIIMEGTQEWNILYRKYYNDEVKRLGI
;
A
#
# COMPACT_ATOMS: atom_id res chain seq x y z
N MET A 1 6.60 -2.23 -3.91
CA MET A 1 7.65 -1.31 -3.39
C MET A 1 7.95 -1.63 -1.94
N ARG A 2 9.22 -1.64 -1.48
CA ARG A 2 9.56 -1.95 -0.07
C ARG A 2 9.88 -0.64 0.67
N VAL A 3 8.98 -0.19 1.54
CA VAL A 3 9.19 1.00 2.38
C VAL A 3 9.94 0.59 3.64
N SER A 4 10.99 1.32 4.01
CA SER A 4 11.75 1.01 5.22
C SER A 4 10.98 1.40 6.49
N PRO A 5 11.22 0.74 7.64
CA PRO A 5 10.56 1.09 8.90
C PRO A 5 10.71 2.58 9.27
N ASP A 6 11.88 3.16 9.02
CA ASP A 6 12.15 4.58 9.30
C ASP A 6 11.32 5.52 8.42
N LYS A 7 11.09 5.14 7.16
CA LYS A 7 10.23 5.91 6.25
C LYS A 7 8.76 5.82 6.69
N VAL A 8 8.31 4.66 7.14
CA VAL A 8 6.96 4.50 7.71
C VAL A 8 6.81 5.35 8.97
N ASN A 9 7.82 5.37 9.84
CA ASN A 9 7.82 6.23 11.03
C ASN A 9 7.74 7.72 10.66
N LYS A 10 8.56 8.17 9.72
CA LYS A 10 8.53 9.56 9.24
C LYS A 10 7.16 9.93 8.66
N LEU A 11 6.53 9.01 7.91
CA LEU A 11 5.20 9.22 7.35
C LEU A 11 4.14 9.32 8.47
N ALA A 12 4.21 8.45 9.48
CA ALA A 12 3.30 8.51 10.63
C ALA A 12 3.42 9.82 11.41
N HIS A 13 4.63 10.36 11.56
CA HIS A 13 4.83 11.70 12.14
C HIS A 13 4.16 12.78 11.28
N ALA A 14 4.41 12.77 9.96
CA ALA A 14 3.81 13.75 9.05
C ALA A 14 2.27 13.69 9.06
N ILE A 15 1.68 12.50 9.15
CA ILE A 15 0.22 12.33 9.28
C ILE A 15 -0.27 12.96 10.58
N ALA A 16 0.32 12.61 11.73
CA ALA A 16 -0.08 13.17 13.01
C ALA A 16 0.06 14.70 13.05
N ASP A 17 1.12 15.24 12.45
CA ASP A 17 1.36 16.69 12.40
C ASP A 17 0.37 17.40 11.48
N THR A 18 0.05 16.79 10.35
CA THR A 18 -0.97 17.32 9.44
C THR A 18 -2.34 17.31 10.09
N LEU A 19 -2.72 16.21 10.74
CA LEU A 19 -4.00 16.11 11.45
C LEU A 19 -4.11 17.15 12.57
N ALA A 20 -3.03 17.40 13.31
CA ALA A 20 -3.00 18.42 14.36
C ALA A 20 -3.05 19.86 13.81
N SER A 21 -2.78 20.05 12.52
CA SER A 21 -2.83 21.38 11.86
C SER A 21 -4.19 21.71 11.26
N ILE A 22 -5.15 20.78 11.29
CA ILE A 22 -6.49 20.94 10.75
C ILE A 22 -7.40 21.41 11.90
N ASP A 23 -7.96 22.61 11.78
CA ASP A 23 -8.79 23.23 12.81
C ASP A 23 -10.06 22.42 13.13
N GLU A 24 -10.56 21.63 12.18
CA GLU A 24 -11.73 20.76 12.34
C GLU A 24 -11.43 19.40 12.99
N VAL A 25 -10.18 19.11 13.34
CA VAL A 25 -9.77 17.80 13.88
C VAL A 25 -9.32 17.94 15.33
N ASP A 26 -10.13 17.38 16.23
CA ASP A 26 -9.77 17.24 17.65
C ASP A 26 -9.17 15.86 17.93
N PHE A 27 -8.09 15.86 18.70
CA PHE A 27 -7.40 14.64 19.10
C PHE A 27 -8.07 14.05 20.34
N ALA A 28 -8.76 12.92 20.18
CA ALA A 28 -9.37 12.19 21.29
C ALA A 28 -8.34 11.55 22.24
N GLU A 29 -7.13 11.29 21.74
CA GLU A 29 -6.01 10.70 22.48
C GLU A 29 -4.74 11.52 22.27
N ASP A 30 -3.65 11.18 22.96
CA ASP A 30 -2.39 11.90 22.79
C ASP A 30 -1.76 11.69 21.40
N ARG A 31 -0.93 12.65 20.98
CA ARG A 31 -0.27 12.66 19.67
C ARG A 31 0.59 11.41 19.42
N ASP A 32 1.20 10.82 20.45
CA ASP A 32 2.02 9.61 20.26
C ASP A 32 1.16 8.39 19.98
N THR A 33 -0.01 8.29 20.62
CA THR A 33 -0.96 7.19 20.36
C THR A 33 -1.55 7.29 18.95
N ILE A 34 -1.99 8.48 18.53
CA ILE A 34 -2.49 8.71 17.15
C ILE A 34 -1.40 8.40 16.11
N ARG A 35 -0.15 8.80 16.37
CA ARG A 35 0.99 8.48 15.52
C ARG A 35 1.23 6.97 15.40
N LYS A 36 1.15 6.22 16.51
CA LYS A 36 1.29 4.76 16.51
C LYS A 36 0.19 4.09 15.71
N GLU A 37 -1.05 4.56 15.86
CA GLU A 37 -2.18 4.06 15.07
C GLU A 37 -1.99 4.35 13.57
N ALA A 38 -1.62 5.57 13.19
CA ALA A 38 -1.30 5.92 11.81
C ALA A 38 -0.21 5.00 11.24
N ARG A 39 0.84 4.71 12.02
CA ARG A 39 1.89 3.76 11.65
C ARG A 39 1.35 2.34 11.45
N ASN A 40 0.46 1.86 12.33
CA ASN A 40 -0.14 0.53 12.23
C ASN A 40 -0.99 0.41 10.95
N TYR A 41 -1.87 1.38 10.68
CA TYR A 41 -2.65 1.43 9.45
C TYR A 41 -1.77 1.46 8.19
N LEU A 42 -0.72 2.27 8.19
CA LEU A 42 0.25 2.30 7.09
C LEU A 42 0.90 0.94 6.85
N GLN A 43 1.26 0.21 7.90
CA GLN A 43 1.86 -1.12 7.75
C GLN A 43 0.88 -2.12 7.15
N VAL A 44 -0.38 -2.10 7.57
CA VAL A 44 -1.43 -2.94 7.01
C VAL A 44 -1.61 -2.64 5.52
N LEU A 45 -1.78 -1.36 5.16
CA LEU A 45 -1.93 -0.94 3.76
C LEU A 45 -0.73 -1.35 2.89
N LEU A 46 0.50 -1.16 3.39
CA LEU A 46 1.71 -1.57 2.66
C LEU A 46 1.81 -3.09 2.51
N ALA A 47 1.38 -3.86 3.51
CA ALA A 47 1.36 -5.32 3.45
C ALA A 47 0.32 -5.81 2.43
N ASP A 48 -0.85 -5.21 2.39
CA ASP A 48 -1.91 -5.54 1.42
C ASP A 48 -1.48 -5.19 0.00
N GLU A 49 -0.88 -4.02 -0.21
CA GLU A 49 -0.28 -3.64 -1.49
C GLU A 49 0.75 -4.69 -1.97
N MET A 50 1.62 -5.16 -1.07
CA MET A 50 2.59 -6.22 -1.39
C MET A 50 1.93 -7.54 -1.76
N ARG A 51 0.80 -7.89 -1.12
CA ARG A 51 0.04 -9.11 -1.44
C ARG A 51 -0.62 -9.01 -2.82
N ILE A 52 -1.24 -7.87 -3.14
CA ILE A 52 -1.84 -7.60 -4.45
C ILE A 52 -0.79 -7.72 -5.54
N ASP A 53 0.35 -7.07 -5.36
CA ASP A 53 1.47 -7.06 -6.29
C ASP A 53 2.05 -8.47 -6.51
N ALA A 54 2.23 -9.25 -5.44
CA ALA A 54 2.67 -10.64 -5.54
C ALA A 54 1.64 -11.53 -6.26
N ALA A 55 0.35 -11.38 -5.97
CA ALA A 55 -0.72 -12.14 -6.61
C ALA A 55 -0.83 -11.81 -8.11
N ALA A 56 -0.71 -10.54 -8.49
CA ALA A 56 -0.70 -10.12 -9.88
C ALA A 56 0.48 -10.75 -10.65
N ARG A 57 1.70 -10.70 -10.10
CA ARG A 57 2.88 -11.34 -10.70
C ARG A 57 2.74 -12.86 -10.81
N ALA A 58 2.21 -13.52 -9.78
CA ALA A 58 1.97 -14.96 -9.80
C ALA A 58 0.95 -15.37 -10.89
N LYS A 59 -0.08 -14.56 -11.13
CA LYS A 59 -1.02 -14.79 -12.25
C LYS A 59 -0.34 -14.67 -13.61
N ILE A 60 0.57 -13.71 -13.79
CA ILE A 60 1.32 -13.56 -15.04
C ILE A 60 2.27 -14.75 -15.25
N SER A 61 3.01 -15.15 -14.21
CA SER A 61 3.96 -16.27 -14.32
C SER A 61 3.28 -17.64 -14.51
N SER A 62 2.02 -17.78 -14.08
CA SER A 62 1.21 -18.98 -14.33
C SER A 62 0.73 -19.14 -15.79
N GLN A 63 0.94 -18.13 -16.64
CA GLN A 63 0.58 -18.21 -18.05
C GLN A 63 1.46 -19.22 -18.80
N ARG A 64 0.86 -19.95 -19.75
CA ARG A 64 1.57 -20.95 -20.56
C ARG A 64 2.70 -20.34 -21.42
N LYS A 65 2.56 -19.05 -21.76
CA LYS A 65 3.56 -18.29 -22.50
C LYS A 65 4.47 -17.58 -21.50
N ILE A 66 5.80 -17.70 -21.70
CA ILE A 66 6.77 -16.92 -20.94
C ILE A 66 6.61 -15.45 -21.35
N ILE A 67 6.10 -14.62 -20.43
CA ILE A 67 5.91 -13.19 -20.65
C ILE A 67 7.00 -12.47 -19.84
N MET A 68 7.95 -11.86 -20.55
CA MET A 68 9.10 -11.20 -19.94
C MET A 68 8.67 -9.92 -19.21
N GLU A 69 9.15 -9.75 -17.98
CA GLU A 69 8.90 -8.53 -17.19
C GLU A 69 9.43 -7.29 -17.92
N GLY A 70 8.69 -6.18 -17.84
CA GLY A 70 9.03 -4.92 -18.52
C GLY A 70 8.59 -4.82 -19.98
N THR A 71 8.09 -5.90 -20.59
CA THR A 71 7.46 -5.82 -21.91
C THR A 71 6.10 -5.11 -21.86
N GLN A 72 5.64 -4.57 -22.99
CA GLN A 72 4.31 -3.95 -23.09
C GLN A 72 3.19 -4.94 -22.75
N GLU A 73 3.31 -6.20 -23.21
CA GLU A 73 2.37 -7.28 -22.90
C GLU A 73 2.31 -7.56 -21.39
N TRP A 74 3.46 -7.62 -20.72
CA TRP A 74 3.53 -7.77 -19.27
C TRP A 74 2.85 -6.61 -18.54
N ASN A 75 3.12 -5.36 -18.95
CA ASN A 75 2.53 -4.17 -18.33
C ASN A 75 1.00 -4.16 -18.43
N ILE A 76 0.45 -4.56 -19.58
CA ILE A 76 -1.00 -4.66 -19.78
C ILE A 76 -1.61 -5.71 -18.84
N LEU A 77 -1.00 -6.90 -18.76
CA LEU A 77 -1.49 -7.98 -17.91
C LEU A 77 -1.36 -7.66 -16.43
N TYR A 78 -0.23 -7.08 -16.02
CA TYR A 78 0.00 -6.62 -14.65
C TYR A 78 -1.08 -5.63 -14.22
N ARG A 79 -1.34 -4.60 -15.02
CA ARG A 79 -2.38 -3.61 -14.71
C ARG A 79 -3.76 -4.24 -14.59
N LYS A 80 -4.09 -5.19 -15.47
CA LYS A 80 -5.35 -5.94 -15.42
C LYS A 80 -5.47 -6.73 -14.12
N TYR A 81 -4.50 -7.59 -13.81
CA TYR A 81 -4.56 -8.45 -12.64
C TYR A 81 -4.46 -7.69 -11.32
N TYR A 82 -3.68 -6.62 -11.29
CA TYR A 82 -3.63 -5.72 -10.14
C TYR A 82 -5.01 -5.12 -9.86
N ASN A 83 -5.68 -4.56 -10.88
CA ASN A 83 -7.04 -4.02 -10.73
C ASN A 83 -8.06 -5.08 -10.30
N ASP A 84 -7.93 -6.31 -10.80
CA ASP A 84 -8.80 -7.42 -10.41
C ASP A 84 -8.60 -7.81 -8.92
N GLU A 85 -7.35 -7.82 -8.43
CA GLU A 85 -7.04 -8.10 -7.02
C GLU A 85 -7.48 -6.96 -6.10
N VAL A 86 -7.32 -5.70 -6.51
CA VAL A 86 -7.84 -4.53 -5.79
C VAL A 86 -9.36 -4.63 -5.63
N LYS A 87 -10.10 -4.87 -6.72
CA LYS A 87 -11.56 -5.09 -6.68
C LYS A 87 -11.96 -6.24 -5.78
N ARG A 88 -11.17 -7.31 -5.72
CA ARG A 88 -11.45 -8.48 -4.87
C ARG A 88 -11.31 -8.17 -3.39
N LEU A 89 -10.39 -7.27 -3.02
CA LEU A 89 -10.17 -6.85 -1.64
C LEU A 89 -11.14 -5.75 -1.18
N GLY A 90 -12.00 -5.24 -2.08
CA GLY A 90 -12.99 -4.22 -1.75
C GLY A 90 -12.38 -2.85 -1.47
N ILE A 91 -11.16 -2.61 -1.95
CA ILE A 91 -10.50 -1.30 -1.97
C ILE A 91 -10.91 -0.56 -3.25
#